data_AF-A0A1C5X1J7-F1
#
_entry.id   AF-A0A1C5X1J7-F1
#
_cell.length_a   1.000
_cell.length_b   1.000
_cell.length_c   1.000
_cell.angle_alpha   90.00
_cell.angle_beta   90.00
_cell.angle_gamma   90.00
#
_symmetry.space_group_name_H-M   'P 1'
#
loop_
_entity.id
_entity.type
_entity.pdbx_description
1 polymer ?
#
loop_
_entity_poly.entity_id
_entity_poly.type
_entity_poly.pdbx_seq_one_letter_code
_entity_poly.pdbx_strand_id
1 'polypeptide(L)'
;MRLNIFGMIDRNNRYDGFSTTENITVDKVVDFLDRLSFRIKKNTFVVLDNARVHRCKLMAELRAIWDEDCFFSSCFHTRHI
;
A
#
# COMPACT_ATOMS: atom_id res chain seq x y z
N MET A 1 20.70 7.87 13.96
CA MET A 1 19.41 8.09 13.26
C MET A 1 19.14 6.88 12.38
N ARG A 2 17.94 6.29 12.44
CA ARG A 2 17.60 5.11 11.62
C ARG A 2 16.78 5.58 10.42
N LEU A 3 17.24 5.26 9.22
CA LEU A 3 16.49 5.52 8.00
C LEU A 3 15.48 4.40 7.79
N ASN A 4 14.21 4.75 7.65
CA ASN A 4 13.13 3.85 7.30
C ASN A 4 12.67 4.17 5.87
N ILE A 5 12.47 3.14 5.06
CA ILE A 5 12.08 3.28 3.66
C ILE A 5 10.82 2.43 3.45
N PHE A 6 9.82 3.04 2.84
CA PHE A 6 8.66 2.35 2.32
C PHE A 6 8.67 2.51 0.80
N GLY A 7 8.43 1.44 0.06
CA GLY A 7 8.29 1.53 -1.37
C GLY A 7 7.69 0.29 -1.99
N MET A 8 7.20 0.48 -3.20
CA MET A 8 6.61 -0.53 -4.05
C MET A 8 7.34 -0.55 -5.38
N ILE A 9 7.33 -1.70 -6.04
CA ILE A 9 7.95 -1.88 -7.35
C ILE A 9 6.86 -2.39 -8.30
N ASP A 10 6.75 -1.76 -9.47
CA ASP A 10 5.83 -2.23 -10.51
C ASP A 10 6.42 -3.40 -11.32
N ARG A 11 5.62 -3.98 -12.21
CA ARG A 11 6.07 -5.08 -13.10
C ARG A 11 7.21 -4.73 -14.06
N ASN A 12 7.53 -3.45 -14.22
CA ASN A 12 8.62 -2.95 -15.05
C ASN A 12 9.84 -2.56 -14.21
N ASN A 13 9.90 -3.00 -12.95
CA ASN A 13 10.95 -2.70 -11.99
C ASN A 13 11.09 -1.20 -11.67
N ARG A 14 10.01 -0.42 -11.79
CA ARG A 14 10.01 1.00 -11.39
C ARG A 14 9.67 1.08 -9.91
N TYR A 15 10.61 1.63 -9.14
CA TYR A 15 10.44 1.91 -7.73
C TYR A 15 9.62 3.19 -7.53
N ASP A 16 8.72 3.15 -6.56
CA ASP A 16 8.04 4.33 -6.05
C ASP A 16 7.82 4.18 -4.54
N GLY A 17 8.00 5.26 -3.78
CA GLY A 17 8.00 5.18 -2.33
C GLY A 17 8.48 6.45 -1.65
N PHE A 18 8.67 6.36 -0.34
CA PHE A 18 9.18 7.45 0.48
C PHE A 18 10.20 6.95 1.50
N SER A 19 11.03 7.88 1.96
CA SER A 19 11.97 7.63 3.05
C SER A 19 11.70 8.60 4.19
N THR A 20 11.94 8.16 5.42
CA THR A 20 11.75 8.97 6.62
C THR A 20 12.71 8.51 7.70
N THR A 21 13.10 9.44 8.56
CA THR A 21 13.90 9.15 9.76
C THR A 21 13.04 8.81 10.96
N GLU A 22 11.72 8.96 10.81
CA GLU A 22 10.70 8.61 11.80
C GLU A 22 10.14 7.21 11.53
N ASN A 23 9.27 6.73 12.41
CA ASN A 23 8.54 5.49 12.16
C ASN A 23 7.59 5.64 10.96
N ILE A 24 7.44 4.56 10.19
CA ILE A 24 6.41 4.44 9.17
C ILE A 24 5.08 4.20 9.88
N THR A 25 4.20 5.20 9.86
CA THR A 25 2.86 5.12 10.44
C THR A 25 1.84 4.67 9.38
N VAL A 26 0.67 4.23 9.85
CA VAL A 26 -0.45 3.88 8.97
C VAL A 26 -0.82 5.06 8.07
N ASP A 27 -0.88 6.27 8.62
CA ASP A 27 -1.29 7.47 7.87
C ASP A 27 -0.37 7.77 6.68
N LYS A 28 0.95 7.60 6.86
CA LYS A 28 1.93 7.78 5.78
C LYS A 28 1.76 6.74 4.66
N VAL A 29 1.44 5.50 5.03
CA VAL A 29 1.19 4.42 4.06
C VAL A 29 -0.15 4.63 3.34
N VAL A 30 -1.19 5.04 4.07
CA VAL A 30 -2.51 5.36 3.52
C VAL A 30 -2.42 6.50 2.52
N ASP A 31 -1.79 7.62 2.88
CA ASP A 31 -1.60 8.76 1.97
C ASP A 31 -0.84 8.37 0.71
N PHE A 32 0.16 7.49 0.82
CA PHE A 32 0.85 6.95 -0.35
C PHE A 32 -0.07 6.11 -1.24
N LEU A 33 -0.83 5.16 -0.66
CA LEU A 33 -1.73 4.30 -1.42
C LEU A 33 -2.89 5.08 -2.05
N ASP A 34 -3.39 6.11 -1.37
CA ASP A 34 -4.44 6.98 -1.89
C ASP A 34 -3.94 7.77 -3.11
N ARG A 35 -2.74 8.35 -3.04
CA ARG A 35 -2.10 8.98 -4.21
C ARG A 35 -1.79 7.98 -5.32
N LEU A 36 -1.48 6.73 -4.97
CA LEU A 36 -1.27 5.66 -5.94
C LEU A 36 -2.58 5.29 -6.65
N SER A 37 -3.72 5.24 -5.94
CA SER A 37 -5.03 4.91 -6.51
C SER A 37 -5.40 5.87 -7.65
N PHE A 38 -5.21 7.18 -7.47
CA PHE A 38 -5.47 8.17 -8.52
C PHE A 38 -4.61 8.02 -9.78
N ARG A 39 -3.39 7.47 -9.64
CA ARG A 39 -2.44 7.26 -10.74
C ARG A 39 -2.69 5.97 -11.51
N ILE A 40 -3.25 4.95 -10.86
CA ILE A 40 -3.56 3.67 -11.49
C ILE A 40 -4.75 3.85 -12.44
N LYS A 41 -4.59 3.42 -13.69
CA LYS A 41 -5.64 3.48 -14.74
C LYS A 41 -6.07 2.11 -15.27
N LYS A 42 -5.51 1.02 -14.72
CA LYS A 42 -5.74 -0.36 -15.14
C LYS A 42 -5.95 -1.26 -13.92
N ASN A 43 -6.57 -2.42 -14.14
CA ASN A 43 -6.55 -3.54 -13.20
C ASN A 43 -5.16 -3.79 -12.64
N THR A 44 -4.99 -3.43 -11.37
CA THR A 44 -3.73 -3.48 -10.64
C THR A 44 -3.91 -4.25 -9.36
N PHE A 45 -3.03 -5.22 -9.17
CA PHE A 45 -2.97 -6.01 -7.96
C PHE A 45 -1.85 -5.45 -7.07
N VAL A 46 -2.19 -5.13 -5.83
CA VAL A 46 -1.22 -4.64 -4.85
C VAL A 46 -0.98 -5.71 -3.81
N VAL A 47 0.28 -6.09 -3.68
CA VAL A 47 0.75 -7.08 -2.71
C VAL A 47 1.47 -6.32 -1.60
N LEU A 48 0.99 -6.52 -0.38
CA LEU A 48 1.59 -5.96 0.83
C LEU A 48 1.93 -7.11 1.79
N ASP A 49 2.99 -6.93 2.57
CA ASP A 49 3.39 -7.89 3.58
C ASP A 49 2.44 -7.84 4.80
N ASN A 50 2.60 -8.80 5.72
CA ASN A 50 1.68 -9.01 6.83
C ASN A 50 1.91 -8.05 8.02
N ALA A 51 2.52 -6.88 7.80
CA ALA A 51 2.83 -5.93 8.85
C ALA A 51 1.57 -5.35 9.51
N ARG A 52 1.67 -4.95 10.78
CA ARG A 52 0.52 -4.40 11.53
C ARG A 52 -0.06 -3.14 10.87
N VAL A 53 0.79 -2.32 10.24
CA VAL A 53 0.40 -1.10 9.53
C VAL A 53 -0.50 -1.37 8.32
N HIS A 54 -0.42 -2.57 7.75
CA HIS A 54 -1.20 -3.02 6.61
C HIS A 54 -2.50 -3.73 7.01
N ARG A 55 -2.60 -4.19 8.27
CA ARG A 55 -3.74 -4.96 8.80
C ARG A 55 -4.68 -4.18 9.74
N CYS A 56 -4.48 -2.88 9.91
CA CYS A 56 -5.33 -2.10 10.78
C CYS A 56 -6.72 -1.88 10.16
N LYS A 57 -7.72 -1.61 11.01
CA LYS A 57 -9.12 -1.38 10.60
C LYS A 57 -9.24 -0.31 9.52
N LEU A 58 -8.51 0.80 9.66
CA LEU A 58 -8.47 1.88 8.68
C LEU A 58 -8.08 1.38 7.28
N MET A 59 -7.12 0.46 7.18
CA MET A 59 -6.65 -0.06 5.89
C MET A 59 -7.66 -1.02 5.26
N ALA A 60 -8.41 -1.75 6.09
CA ALA A 60 -9.51 -2.59 5.63
C ALA A 60 -10.72 -1.76 5.15
N GLU A 61 -11.01 -0.64 5.80
CA GLU A 61 -12.09 0.27 5.39
C GLU A 61 -11.75 0.99 4.08
N LEU A 62 -10.52 1.50 3.96
CA LEU A 62 -10.05 2.16 2.73
C LEU A 62 -9.95 1.18 1.55
N ARG A 63 -9.63 -0.08 1.82
CA ARG A 63 -9.69 -1.12 0.80
C ARG A 63 -11.06 -1.21 0.14
N ALA A 64 -12.15 -1.17 0.91
CA ALA A 64 -13.49 -1.25 0.34
C ALA A 64 -13.75 -0.06 -0.61
N ILE A 65 -13.28 1.13 -0.26
CA ILE A 65 -13.38 2.33 -1.10
C ILE A 65 -12.53 2.18 -2.37
N TRP A 66 -11.27 1.74 -2.24
CA TRP A 66 -10.38 1.58 -3.37
C TRP A 66 -10.79 0.44 -4.32
N ASP A 67 -11.47 -0.60 -3.82
CA ASP A 67 -12.00 -1.71 -4.62
C ASP A 67 -13.26 -1.27 -5.41
N GLU A 68 -14.04 -0.28 -4.93
CA GLU A 68 -15.21 0.29 -5.63
C GLU A 68 -14.83 1.35 -6.67
N ASP A 69 -13.95 2.28 -6.29
CA ASP A 69 -13.58 3.44 -7.13
C ASP A 69 -12.42 3.15 -8.10
N CYS A 70 -11.65 2.10 -7.83
CA CYS A 70 -10.48 1.77 -8.61
C CYS A 70 -10.35 0.26 -8.81
N PHE A 71 -9.67 -0.09 -9.89
CA PHE A 71 -9.33 -1.46 -10.22
C PHE A 71 -8.22 -2.03 -9.31
N PHE A 72 -8.41 -1.91 -8.00
CA PHE A 72 -7.53 -2.40 -6.96
C PHE A 72 -8.05 -3.76 -6.52
N SER A 73 -7.19 -4.77 -6.52
CA SER A 73 -7.42 -5.96 -5.71
C SER A 73 -6.19 -6.08 -4.83
N SER A 74 -6.30 -5.60 -3.60
CA SER A 74 -5.21 -5.83 -2.64
C SER A 74 -5.23 -7.28 -2.19
N CYS A 75 -4.09 -7.94 -2.30
CA CYS A 75 -3.87 -9.21 -1.63
C CYS A 75 -2.85 -8.98 -0.53
N PHE A 76 -3.37 -8.80 0.67
CA PHE A 76 -2.58 -9.03 1.87
C PHE A 76 -2.32 -10.53 1.91
N HIS A 77 -1.06 -10.93 1.97
CA HIS A 77 -0.69 -12.33 2.18
C HIS A 77 -1.00 -12.70 3.65
N THR A 78 -2.28 -12.74 4.02
CA THR A 78 -2.74 -13.49 5.18
C THR A 78 -2.64 -14.95 4.80
N ARG A 79 -1.64 -15.63 5.37
CA ARG A 79 -1.41 -17.08 5.24
C ARG A 79 -2.75 -17.84 5.23
N HIS A 80 -3.14 -18.30 4.05
CA HIS A 80 -3.87 -19.54 3.80
C HIS A 80 -3.52 -19.98 2.37
N ILE A 81 -2.25 -20.34 2.20
CA ILE A 81 -1.82 -21.47 1.39
C ILE A 81 -1.09 -22.40 2.36
#